data_AF-K9ATC3-F1
#
_entry.id   AF-K9ATC3-F1
#
_cell.length_a   1.000
_cell.length_b   1.000
_cell.length_c   1.000
_cell.angle_alpha   90.00
_cell.angle_beta   90.00
_cell.angle_gamma   90.00
#
_symmetry.space_group_name_H-M   'P 1'
#
loop_
_entity.id
_entity.type
_entity.pdbx_description
1 polymer ?
#
loop_
_entity_poly.entity_id
_entity_poly.type
_entity_poly.pdbx_seq_one_letter_code
_entity_poly.pdbx_strand_id
1 'polypeptide(L)' 'MDSNYVKAHQHNARAATHDQEAIGLSRGSKTSKIHLAVDGYGLPIVFAITGGELHKAKAAPDLLSQVSIDAILINI' A
#
# COMPACT_ATOMS: atom_id res chain seq x y z
N MET A 1 8.85 3.63 -5.33
CA MET A 1 7.78 3.03 -4.50
C MET A 1 8.43 2.16 -3.45
N ASP A 2 8.25 2.55 -2.19
CA ASP A 2 8.62 1.72 -1.05
C ASP A 2 7.35 1.22 -0.34
N SER A 3 7.48 0.11 0.39
CA SER A 3 6.37 -0.55 1.06
C SER A 3 6.79 -1.04 2.43
N ASN A 4 6.13 -0.53 3.49
CA ASN A 4 6.29 -1.09 4.83
C ASN A 4 5.11 -2.00 5.18
N TYR A 5 5.25 -2.87 6.19
CA TYR A 5 4.15 -3.72 6.65
C TYR A 5 3.90 -3.58 8.15
N VAL A 6 2.63 -3.71 8.52
CA VAL A 6 2.16 -3.70 9.91
C VAL A 6 1.42 -5.01 10.17
N LYS A 7 1.64 -5.59 11.35
CA LYS A 7 0.95 -6.81 11.78
C LYS A 7 -0.37 -6.45 12.44
N ALA A 8 -1.44 -7.12 12.02
CA ALA A 8 -2.71 -7.05 12.71
C ALA A 8 -2.63 -7.80 14.04
N HIS A 9 -3.46 -7.40 15.01
CA HIS A 9 -3.59 -8.16 16.25
C HIS A 9 -3.92 -9.63 15.96
N GLN A 10 -3.31 -10.58 16.68
CA GLN A 10 -3.46 -12.02 16.41
C GLN A 10 -4.91 -12.52 16.52
N HIS A 11 -5.72 -11.86 17.35
CA HIS A 11 -7.16 -12.11 17.47
C HIS A 11 -8.02 -11.17 16.61
N ASN A 12 -7.46 -10.51 15.60
CA ASN A 12 -8.32 -9.77 14.68
C ASN A 12 -9.24 -10.75 13.93
N ALA A 13 -10.52 -10.41 13.85
CA ALA A 13 -11.52 -11.19 13.12
C ALA A 13 -11.63 -10.78 11.64
N ARG A 14 -11.01 -9.65 11.23
CA ARG A 14 -11.35 -8.91 9.99
C ARG A 14 -12.83 -8.46 10.01
N ALA A 15 -13.23 -7.57 9.11
CA ALA A 15 -14.65 -7.35 8.84
C ALA A 15 -15.27 -8.60 8.20
N ALA A 16 -16.54 -8.87 8.50
CA ALA A 16 -17.33 -9.95 7.93
C ALA A 16 -17.94 -9.56 6.57
N THR A 17 -17.12 -8.99 5.70
CA THR A 17 -17.48 -8.50 4.37
C THR A 17 -16.80 -9.36 3.30
N HIS A 18 -17.29 -9.29 2.07
CA HIS A 18 -16.60 -9.87 0.91
C HIS A 18 -15.51 -8.94 0.35
N ASP A 19 -15.38 -7.74 0.90
CA ASP A 19 -14.47 -6.70 0.42
C ASP A 19 -13.02 -6.95 0.84
N GLN A 20 -12.11 -6.27 0.15
CA GLN A 20 -10.68 -6.26 0.49
C GLN A 20 -10.39 -5.26 1.63
N GLU A 21 -10.48 -5.72 2.87
CA GLU A 21 -10.19 -4.97 4.11
C GLU A 21 -8.69 -4.67 4.34
N ALA A 22 -7.89 -4.66 3.27
CA ALA A 22 -6.44 -4.41 3.30
C ALA A 22 -5.64 -5.23 4.35
N ILE A 23 -6.15 -6.39 4.74
CA ILE A 23 -5.49 -7.34 5.65
C ILE A 23 -5.32 -8.65 4.90
N GLY A 24 -4.17 -9.29 5.02
CA GLY A 24 -4.05 -10.67 4.57
C GLY A 24 -2.80 -11.38 5.03
N LEU A 25 -2.68 -12.64 4.61
CA LEU A 25 -1.76 -13.60 5.20
C LEU A 25 -0.36 -13.48 4.59
N SER A 26 0.58 -13.02 5.39
CA SER A 26 1.99 -12.94 5.01
C SER A 26 2.84 -13.62 6.08
N ARG A 27 3.67 -14.59 5.67
CA ARG A 27 4.60 -15.31 6.56
C ARG A 27 3.94 -15.88 7.83
N GLY A 28 2.71 -16.37 7.70
CA GLY A 28 1.94 -16.96 8.81
C GLY A 28 1.28 -15.96 9.76
N SER A 29 1.25 -14.67 9.44
CA SER A 29 0.55 -13.65 10.23
C SER A 29 -0.39 -12.81 9.36
N LYS A 30 -1.47 -12.28 9.96
CA LYS A 30 -2.31 -11.27 9.31
C LYS A 30 -1.58 -9.94 9.33
N THR A 31 -1.40 -9.35 8.16
CA THR A 31 -0.60 -8.14 7.95
C THR A 31 -1.24 -7.25 6.89
N SER A 32 -0.91 -5.97 6.95
CA SER A 32 -1.24 -4.98 5.94
C SER A 32 0.06 -4.36 5.42
N LYS A 33 0.07 -3.91 4.18
CA LYS A 33 1.17 -3.14 3.59
C LYS A 33 0.72 -1.73 3.30
N ILE A 34 1.57 -0.76 3.62
CA ILE A 34 1.42 0.65 3.28
C ILE A 34 2.41 0.91 2.14
N HIS A 35 1.86 1.24 0.97
CA HIS A 35 2.64 1.61 -0.21
C HIS A 35 2.62 3.11 -0.37
N LEU A 36 3.78 3.70 -0.67
CA LEU A 36 3.91 5.15 -0.80
C LEU A 36 4.52 5.54 -2.16
N ALA A 37 3.85 6.49 -2.82
CA ALA A 37 4.40 7.30 -3.89
C ALA A 37 4.82 8.65 -3.31
N VAL A 38 6.01 9.10 -3.70
CA VAL A 38 6.57 10.39 -3.29
C VAL A 38 6.89 11.23 -4.50
N ASP A 39 6.83 12.55 -4.35
CA ASP A 39 7.31 13.48 -5.37
C ASP A 39 8.85 13.51 -5.43
N GLY A 40 9.38 14.39 -6.29
CA GLY A 40 10.82 14.59 -6.45
C GLY A 40 11.54 15.13 -5.21
N TYR A 41 10.83 15.68 -4.22
CA TYR A 41 11.38 16.13 -2.94
C TYR A 41 11.26 15.07 -1.84
N GLY A 42 10.72 13.90 -2.15
CA GLY A 42 10.47 12.83 -1.18
C GLY A 42 9.22 13.04 -0.33
N LEU A 43 8.34 13.98 -0.70
CA LEU A 43 7.09 14.22 0.00
C LEU A 43 6.02 13.21 -0.44
N PRO A 44 5.30 12.56 0.51
CA PRO A 44 4.17 11.69 0.21
C PRO A 44 3.12 12.41 -0.66
N ILE A 45 2.81 11.86 -1.83
CA ILE A 45 1.73 12.37 -2.70
C ILE A 45 0.51 11.46 -2.74
N VAL A 46 0.73 10.14 -2.70
CA VAL A 46 -0.33 9.13 -2.70
C VAL A 46 0.12 7.93 -1.87
N PHE A 47 -0.80 7.34 -1.12
CA PHE A 47 -0.59 6.06 -0.47
C PHE A 47 -1.72 5.07 -0.77
N ALA A 48 -1.41 3.79 -0.70
CA ALA A 48 -2.39 2.72 -0.76
C ALA A 48 -2.12 1.68 0.33
N ILE A 49 -3.19 1.15 0.92
CA ILE A 49 -3.11 0.07 1.91
C ILE A 49 -3.65 -1.20 1.27
N THR A 50 -2.90 -2.29 1.40
CA THR A 50 -3.25 -3.59 0.81
C THR A 50 -3.00 -4.71 1.80
N GLY A 51 -3.52 -5.91 1.52
CA GLY A 51 -3.16 -7.10 2.29
C GLY A 51 -1.65 -7.38 2.22
N GLY A 52 -1.06 -7.82 3.33
CA GLY A 52 0.39 -8.01 3.42
C GLY A 52 0.94 -9.16 2.57
N GLU A 53 0.09 -10.02 2.01
CA GLU A 53 0.41 -10.99 0.96
C GLU A 53 0.73 -10.33 -0.38
N LEU A 54 0.17 -9.15 -0.66
CA LEU A 54 0.31 -8.50 -1.96
C LEU A 54 1.71 -7.90 -2.14
N HIS A 55 2.43 -8.31 -3.18
CA HIS A 55 3.76 -7.79 -3.46
C HIS A 55 3.69 -6.38 -4.11
N LYS A 56 4.67 -5.53 -3.83
CA LYS A 56 4.73 -4.15 -4.33
C LYS A 56 4.60 -4.01 -5.84
N ALA A 57 5.21 -4.91 -6.62
CA ALA A 57 5.07 -4.92 -8.08
C ALA A 57 3.62 -5.10 -8.55
N LYS A 58 2.76 -5.77 -7.77
CA LYS A 58 1.33 -5.91 -8.06
C LYS A 58 0.51 -4.70 -7.63
N ALA A 59 0.93 -3.99 -6.58
CA ALA A 59 0.25 -2.78 -6.10
C ALA A 59 0.71 -1.50 -6.82
N ALA A 60 1.86 -1.54 -7.50
CA ALA A 60 2.44 -0.37 -8.17
C ALA A 60 1.52 0.23 -9.25
N PRO A 61 0.88 -0.55 -10.15
CA PRO A 61 0.01 0.03 -11.18
C PRO A 61 -1.15 0.82 -10.59
N ASP A 62 -1.84 0.25 -9.60
CA ASP A 62 -2.99 0.89 -8.94
C ASP A 62 -2.60 2.12 -8.12
N LEU A 63 -1.40 2.12 -7.54
CA LEU A 63 -0.86 3.29 -6.85
C LEU A 63 -0.46 4.39 -7.84
N LEU A 64 0.16 4.04 -8.95
CA LEU A 64 0.60 4.99 -9.98
C LEU A 64 -0.57 5.59 -10.76
N SER A 65 -1.67 4.86 -10.95
CA SER A 65 -2.86 5.41 -11.62
C SER A 65 -3.53 6.55 -10.84
N GLN A 66 -3.19 6.72 -9.57
CA GLN A 66 -3.68 7.79 -8.70
C GLN A 66 -2.76 9.02 -8.69
N VAL A 67 -1.57 8.92 -9.30
CA VAL A 67 -0.58 10.01 -9.31
C VAL A 67 -0.76 10.87 -10.57
N SER A 68 -0.89 12.19 -10.38
CA SER A 68 -0.82 13.15 -11.49
C SER A 68 0.61 13.25 -12.02
N ILE A 69 0.77 13.41 -13.34
CA ILE A 69 2.08 13.58 -13.99
C ILE A 69 2.84 14.79 -13.41
N ASP A 70 2.12 15.86 -13.07
CA ASP A 70 2.70 17.09 -12.51
C ASP A 70 3.32 16.87 -11.12
N ALA A 71 2.84 15.88 -10.37
CA ALA A 71 3.37 15.53 -9.05
C ALA A 71 4.69 14.71 -9.15
N ILE A 72 5.02 14.20 -10.34
CA ILE A 72 6.25 13.44 -10.61
C ILE A 72 7.34 14.36 -11.19
N LEU A 73 6.96 15.41 -11.91
CA LEU A 73 7.91 16.33 -12.53
C LEU A 73 8.54 17.28 -11.51
N ILE A 74 9.83 17.06 -11.22
CA ILE A 74 10.72 18.16 -10.82
C ILE A 74 10.83 19.08 -12.03
N ASN A 75 10.48 20.35 -11.86
CA ASN A 75 10.78 21.38 -12.85
C ASN A 75 12.31 21.56 -12.87
N ILE A 76 12.99 20.84 -13.78
CA ILE A 76 14.44 20.99 -14.04
C ILE A 76 14.65 22.17 -14.98
#